data_AF-A0A523M341-F1
#
_entry.id   AF-A0A523M341-F1
#
_cell.length_a   1.000
_cell.length_b   1.000
_cell.length_c   1.000
_cell.angle_alpha   90.00
_cell.angle_beta   90.00
_cell.angle_gamma   90.00
#
_symmetry.space_group_name_H-M   'P 1'
#
loop_
_entity.id
_entity.type
_entity.pdbx_description
1 polymer ?
#
loop_
_entity_poly.entity_id
_entity_poly.type
_entity_poly.pdbx_seq_one_letter_code
_entity_poly.pdbx_strand_id
1 'polypeptide(L)' 'VDESTLPDNVVATHRSLFDGTLQGIDVTGSPAFGFQGHPEASPGPHDMAPLFERFIRNMDGWKKSGVRAMLSK' A
#
# COMPACT_ATOMS: atom_id res chain seq x y z
N VAL A 1 -3.02 13.25 -6.76
CA VAL A 1 -1.60 13.30 -6.37
C VAL A 1 -0.79 13.42 -7.66
N ASP A 2 0.16 14.36 -7.75
CA ASP A 2 1.03 14.50 -8.92
C ASP A 2 2.30 13.65 -8.71
N GLU A 3 2.57 12.76 -9.66
CA GLU A 3 3.71 11.85 -9.59
C GLU A 3 5.06 12.57 -9.65
N SER A 4 5.15 13.68 -10.38
CA SER A 4 6.38 14.48 -10.49
C SER A 4 6.77 15.16 -9.18
N THR A 5 5.84 15.22 -8.23
CA THR A 5 6.01 15.86 -6.92
C THR A 5 6.29 14.85 -5.81
N LEU A 6 6.40 13.55 -6.13
CA LEU A 6 6.65 12.53 -5.12
C LEU A 6 8.05 12.72 -4.48
N PRO A 7 8.14 12.63 -3.15
CA PRO A 7 9.44 12.57 -2.47
C PRO A 7 10.23 11.31 -2.87
N ASP A 8 11.56 11.35 -2.75
CA ASP A 8 12.46 10.25 -3.13
C ASP A 8 12.14 8.90 -2.46
N ASN A 9 11.53 8.93 -1.27
CA ASN A 9 11.14 7.74 -0.53
C ASN A 9 9.74 7.22 -0.89
N VAL A 10 9.08 7.79 -1.90
CA VAL A 10 7.75 7.36 -2.36
C VAL A 10 7.82 6.93 -3.81
N VAL A 11 7.43 5.70 -4.09
CA VAL A 11 7.46 5.12 -5.44
C VAL A 11 6.04 4.90 -5.97
N ALA A 12 5.84 5.25 -7.24
CA ALA A 12 4.60 4.96 -7.96
C ALA A 12 4.47 3.44 -8.20
N THR A 13 3.28 2.89 -7.95
CA THR A 13 3.01 1.45 -8.10
C THR A 13 1.95 1.13 -9.14
N HIS A 14 0.97 2.00 -9.33
CA HIS A 14 -0.13 1.79 -10.26
C HIS A 14 -0.37 3.05 -11.08
N ARG A 15 -0.67 2.86 -12.36
CA ARG A 15 -1.08 3.92 -13.28
C ARG A 15 -2.38 3.53 -13.97
N SER A 16 -3.24 4.50 -14.20
CA SER A 16 -4.46 4.32 -14.97
C SER A 16 -4.11 4.04 -16.43
N LEU A 17 -4.71 2.99 -17.01
CA LEU A 17 -4.57 2.68 -18.44
C LEU A 17 -5.39 3.63 -19.33
N PHE A 18 -6.33 4.39 -18.76
CA PHE A 18 -7.18 5.31 -19.51
C PHE A 18 -6.47 6.62 -19.83
N ASP A 19 -5.71 7.16 -18.87
CA ASP A 19 -5.16 8.52 -18.93
C ASP A 19 -3.73 8.64 -18.37
N GLY A 20 -3.13 7.53 -17.91
CA GLY A 20 -1.77 7.51 -17.37
C GLY A 20 -1.62 8.11 -15.96
N THR A 21 -2.72 8.53 -15.32
CA THR A 21 -2.68 9.14 -13.99
C THR A 21 -2.20 8.17 -12.92
N LEU A 22 -1.56 8.71 -11.87
CA LEU A 22 -1.08 7.94 -10.73
C LEU A 22 -2.25 7.35 -9.92
N GLN A 23 -2.23 6.04 -9.69
CA GLN A 23 -3.27 5.30 -8.99
C GLN A 23 -2.79 4.62 -7.72
N GLY A 24 -1.48 4.53 -7.46
CA GLY A 24 -0.98 3.90 -6.24
C GLY A 24 0.46 4.27 -5.94
N ILE A 25 0.80 4.21 -4.65
CA ILE A 25 2.12 4.58 -4.11
C ILE A 25 2.59 3.59 -3.04
N ASP A 26 3.89 3.47 -2.87
CA ASP A 26 4.55 2.73 -1.77
C ASP A 26 5.61 3.61 -1.11
N VAL A 27 5.78 3.49 0.21
CA VAL A 27 6.78 4.25 0.96
C VAL A 27 7.97 3.36 1.26
N THR A 28 9.13 3.69 0.69
CA THR A 28 10.37 2.97 0.94
C THR A 28 10.75 3.03 2.41
N GLY A 29 11.06 1.87 3.00
CA GLY A 29 11.47 1.75 4.40
C GLY A 29 10.32 1.77 5.41
N SER A 30 9.07 1.85 4.98
CA SER A 30 7.88 1.83 5.85
C SER A 30 6.83 0.86 5.30
N PRO A 31 6.08 0.11 6.14
CA PRO A 31 4.97 -0.73 5.69
C PRO A 31 3.73 0.11 5.33
N ALA A 32 3.89 1.19 4.57
CA ALA A 32 2.86 2.15 4.22
C ALA A 32 2.73 2.26 2.69
N PHE A 33 1.50 2.12 2.20
CA PHE A 33 1.17 2.22 0.78
C PHE A 33 -0.22 2.82 0.62
N GLY A 34 -0.53 3.30 -0.58
CA GLY A 34 -1.83 3.88 -0.91
C GLY A 34 -2.31 3.45 -2.29
N PHE A 35 -3.62 3.41 -2.47
CA PHE A 35 -4.29 3.16 -3.74
C PHE A 35 -5.45 4.15 -3.88
N GLN A 36 -5.58 4.74 -5.06
CA GLN A 36 -6.54 5.81 -5.34
C GLN A 36 -7.94 5.26 -5.68
N GLY A 37 -8.01 4.06 -6.26
CA GLY A 37 -9.27 3.39 -6.56
C GLY A 37 -9.88 2.69 -5.35
N HIS A 38 -10.97 1.96 -5.61
CA HIS A 38 -11.75 1.22 -4.61
C HIS A 38 -11.40 -0.28 -4.66
N PRO A 39 -10.46 -0.77 -3.84
CA PRO A 39 -10.06 -2.19 -3.86
C PRO A 39 -11.13 -3.13 -3.31
N GLU A 40 -12.10 -2.61 -2.56
CA GLU A 40 -13.22 -3.35 -1.98
C GLU A 40 -14.23 -3.79 -3.03
N ALA A 41 -14.31 -3.06 -4.15
CA ALA A 41 -15.26 -3.24 -5.25
C ALA A 41 -16.73 -3.42 -4.81
N SER A 42 -17.60 -2.44 -5.08
CA SER A 42 -19.07 -2.58 -4.96
C SER A 42 -19.80 -1.38 -5.58
N PRO A 43 -20.24 -1.45 -6.85
CA PRO A 43 -20.00 -2.52 -7.82
C PRO A 43 -18.58 -2.47 -8.40
N GLY A 44 -18.10 -3.57 -9.01
CA GLY A 44 -16.84 -3.57 -9.76
C GLY A 44 -16.08 -4.91 -9.73
N PRO A 45 -14.96 -5.01 -10.47
CA PRO A 45 -14.08 -6.18 -10.44
C PRO A 45 -13.24 -6.20 -9.16
N HIS A 46 -12.96 -7.40 -8.65
CA HIS A 46 -12.24 -7.60 -7.39
C HIS A 46 -10.71 -7.72 -7.57
N ASP A 47 -10.17 -7.24 -8.69
CA ASP A 47 -8.77 -7.41 -9.10
C ASP A 47 -7.78 -6.79 -8.09
N MET A 48 -8.24 -5.78 -7.33
CA MET A 48 -7.43 -5.06 -6.35
C MET A 48 -7.65 -5.52 -4.89
N ALA A 49 -8.48 -6.55 -4.66
CA ALA A 49 -8.68 -7.15 -3.34
C ALA A 49 -7.38 -7.63 -2.64
N PRO A 50 -6.33 -8.11 -3.35
CA PRO A 50 -5.06 -8.48 -2.72
C PRO A 50 -4.36 -7.35 -1.94
N LEU A 51 -4.72 -6.08 -2.16
CA LEU A 51 -4.23 -4.96 -1.35
C LEU A 51 -4.62 -5.10 0.12
N PHE A 52 -5.81 -5.65 0.42
CA PHE A 52 -6.20 -5.93 1.80
C PHE A 52 -5.34 -7.03 2.43
N GLU A 53 -5.02 -8.10 1.68
CA GLU A 53 -4.12 -9.14 2.19
C GLU A 53 -2.73 -8.59 2.51
N ARG A 54 -2.20 -7.71 1.64
CA ARG A 54 -0.94 -7.01 1.90
C ARG A 54 -1.02 -6.18 3.19
N PHE A 55 -2.10 -5.43 3.39
CA PHE A 55 -2.32 -4.65 4.60
C PHE A 55 -2.36 -5.53 5.87
N ILE A 56 -3.10 -6.63 5.84
CA ILE A 56 -3.19 -7.58 6.97
C ILE A 56 -1.82 -8.18 7.29
N ARG A 57 -1.06 -8.60 6.26
CA ARG A 57 0.30 -9.11 6.44
C ARG A 57 1.23 -8.10 7.10
N ASN A 58 1.13 -6.82 6.72
CA ASN A 58 1.91 -5.74 7.34
C ASN A 58 1.56 -5.59 8.83
N MET A 59 0.26 -5.61 9.16
CA MET A 59 -0.22 -5.54 10.55
C MET A 59 0.29 -6.71 11.40
N ASP A 60 0.25 -7.93 10.87
CA ASP A 60 0.74 -9.12 11.58
C ASP A 60 2.26 -9.11 11.76
N GLY A 61 3.00 -8.62 10.76
CA GLY A 61 4.45 -8.39 10.88
C GLY A 61 4.80 -7.41 11.99
N TRP A 62 3.99 -6.35 12.14
CA TRP A 62 4.18 -5.34 13.18
C TRP A 62 3.91 -5.89 14.59
N LYS A 63 2.82 -6.66 14.75
CA LYS A 63 2.51 -7.37 16.02
C LYS A 63 3.65 -8.29 16.45
N LYS A 64 4.17 -9.12 15.53
CA LYS A 64 5.28 -10.05 15.82
C LYS A 64 6.55 -9.32 16.25
N SER A 65 6.86 -8.21 15.60
CA SER A 65 8.02 -7.37 15.93
C SER A 65 7.88 -6.74 17.33
N GLY A 66 6.69 -6.23 17.66
CA GLY A 66 6.40 -5.66 18.98
C GLY A 66 6.49 -6.69 20.11
N VAL A 67 5.97 -7.90 19.89
CA VAL A 67 6.07 -9.00 20.86
C VAL A 67 7.53 -9.44 21.07
N ARG A 68 8.31 -9.59 19.98
CA ARG A 68 9.73 -9.95 20.08
C ARG A 68 10.55 -8.90 20.82
N ALA A 69 10.28 -7.60 20.60
CA ALA A 69 10.93 -6.51 21.31
C ALA A 69 10.55 -6.44 22.81
N MET A 70 9.36 -6.92 23.18
CA MET A 70 8.93 -7.02 24.57
C MET A 70 9.59 -8.20 25.31
N LEU A 71 9.78 -9.33 24.63
CA LEU A 71 10.38 -10.54 25.21
C LEU A 71 11.92 -10.49 25.33
N SER A 72 12.59 -9.53 24.67
CA SER A 72 14.05 -9.36 24.75
C SER A 72 14.51 -8.26 25.73
N LYS A 73 13.60 -7.75 26.57
CA LYS A 73 13.90 -6.85 27.69
C LYS A 73 13.86 -7.62 29.00
#